data_AF-A0A954Z0B0-F1
#
_entry.id   AF-A0A954Z0B0-F1
#
_cell.length_a   1.000
_cell.length_b   1.000
_cell.length_c   1.000
_cell.angle_alpha   90.00
_cell.angle_beta   90.00
_cell.angle_gamma   90.00
#
_symmetry.space_group_name_H-M   'P 1'
#
loop_
_entity.id
_entity.type
_entity.pdbx_description
1 polymer ?
#
loop_
_entity_poly.entity_id
_entity_poly.type
_entity_poly.pdbx_seq_one_letter_code
_entity_poly.pdbx_strand_id
1 'polypeptide(L)' 'KPTPDVMFLLSDGDFNQQNEDVLKSIRQKNRNKRTIINTILFSEDKIAVVGENVLETIARENRGVYKQVLESDVRTLR' A
#
# COMPACT_ATOMS: atom_id res chain seq x y z
N LYS A 1 22.42 -13.99 7.25
CA LYS A 1 21.84 -12.63 7.07
C LYS A 1 20.46 -12.63 7.72
N PRO A 2 20.08 -11.65 8.55
CA PRO A 2 18.69 -11.54 8.98
C PRO A 2 17.80 -11.40 7.75
N THR A 3 16.71 -12.15 7.70
CA THR A 3 15.70 -12.07 6.65
C THR A 3 14.99 -10.71 6.73
N PRO A 4 14.65 -10.07 5.60
CA PRO A 4 13.87 -8.84 5.63
C PRO A 4 12.53 -9.06 6.34
N ASP A 5 12.13 -8.09 7.16
CA ASP A 5 10.77 -8.07 7.72
C ASP A 5 9.77 -7.81 6.58
N VAL A 6 8.63 -8.46 6.57
CA VAL A 6 7.58 -8.24 5.56
C VAL A 6 6.36 -7.62 6.24
N MET A 7 5.86 -6.53 5.67
CA MET A 7 4.65 -5.85 6.11
C MET A 7 3.64 -5.80 4.95
N PHE A 8 2.38 -6.05 5.27
CA PHE A 8 1.25 -5.85 4.36
C PHE A 8 0.38 -4.71 4.88
N LEU A 9 0.17 -3.70 4.05
CA LEU A 9 -0.73 -2.59 4.33
C LEU A 9 -2.01 -2.76 3.51
N LEU A 10 -3.14 -2.87 4.19
CA LEU A 10 -4.47 -3.00 3.61
C LEU A 10 -5.21 -1.69 3.84
N SER A 11 -5.75 -1.08 2.78
CA SER A 11 -6.47 0.20 2.87
C SER A 11 -7.47 0.36 1.73
N ASP A 12 -8.49 1.20 1.91
CA ASP A 12 -9.40 1.68 0.86
C ASP A 12 -8.84 2.90 0.09
N GLY A 13 -7.68 3.39 0.50
CA GLY A 13 -6.98 4.48 -0.17
C GLY A 13 -7.45 5.88 0.23
N ASP A 14 -8.40 6.03 1.16
CA ASP A 14 -8.82 7.37 1.61
C ASP A 14 -7.89 7.91 2.71
N PHE A 15 -6.74 8.44 2.28
CA PHE A 15 -5.79 9.14 3.14
C PHE A 15 -6.04 10.66 3.19
N ASN A 16 -7.13 11.15 2.58
CA ASN A 16 -7.50 12.57 2.54
C ASN A 16 -6.30 13.49 2.20
N GLN A 17 -6.09 14.58 2.94
CA GLN A 17 -4.97 15.52 2.76
C GLN A 17 -3.65 15.04 3.40
N GLN A 18 -3.62 13.82 3.97
CA GLN A 18 -2.49 13.31 4.76
C GLN A 18 -1.53 12.42 3.95
N ASN A 19 -1.73 12.32 2.63
CA ASN A 19 -0.91 11.50 1.72
C ASN A 19 0.59 11.72 1.93
N GLU A 20 1.01 13.00 1.97
CA GLU A 20 2.42 13.36 2.13
C GLU A 20 2.96 13.00 3.50
N ASP A 21 2.16 13.13 4.55
CA ASP A 21 2.56 12.79 5.93
C ASP A 21 2.77 11.28 6.09
N VAL A 22 1.90 10.47 5.48
CA VAL A 22 2.04 9.00 5.45
C VAL A 22 3.33 8.61 4.74
N LEU A 23 3.56 9.15 3.55
CA LEU A 23 4.79 8.87 2.79
C LEU A 23 6.04 9.29 3.57
N LYS A 24 6.03 10.49 4.16
CA LYS A 24 7.14 11.01 4.97
C LYS A 24 7.42 10.10 6.18
N SER A 25 6.38 9.67 6.89
CA SER A 25 6.50 8.77 8.05
C SER A 25 7.10 7.42 7.65
N ILE A 26 6.63 6.82 6.55
CA ILE A 26 7.16 5.54 6.06
C ILE A 26 8.62 5.68 5.60
N ARG A 27 8.95 6.75 4.87
CA ARG A 27 10.33 7.05 4.45
C ARG A 27 11.26 7.21 5.65
N GLN A 28 10.80 7.86 6.71
CA GLN A 28 11.57 8.02 7.95
C GLN A 28 11.76 6.68 8.67
N LYS A 29 10.69 5.90 8.85
CA LYS A 29 10.70 4.64 9.61
C LYS A 29 11.45 3.52 8.90
N ASN A 30 11.33 3.43 7.58
CA ASN A 30 11.99 2.41 6.76
C ASN A 30 13.12 2.99 5.90
N ARG A 31 13.85 3.99 6.41
CA ARG A 31 14.95 4.66 5.70
C ARG A 31 16.01 3.68 5.17
N ASN A 32 16.31 2.64 5.94
CA ASN A 32 17.31 1.63 5.60
C ASN A 32 16.75 0.49 4.75
N LYS A 33 15.47 0.54 4.35
CA LYS A 33 14.78 -0.48 3.57
C LYS A 33 15.00 -1.88 4.15
N ARG A 34 14.85 -2.02 5.47
CA ARG A 34 14.94 -3.33 6.15
C ARG A 34 13.65 -4.12 5.98
N THR A 35 12.53 -3.41 5.95
CA THR A 35 11.19 -3.99 5.75
C THR A 35 10.81 -3.93 4.27
N ILE A 36 10.25 -5.01 3.74
CA ILE A 36 9.52 -5.05 2.47
C ILE A 36 8.07 -4.69 2.77
N ILE A 37 7.50 -3.70 2.09
CA ILE A 37 6.12 -3.26 2.33
C ILE A 37 5.29 -3.53 1.08
N ASN A 38 4.36 -4.47 1.17
CA ASN A 38 3.35 -4.71 0.14
C ASN A 38 2.10 -3.92 0.49
N THR A 39 1.37 -3.45 -0.52
CA THR A 39 0.14 -2.67 -0.33
C THR A 39 -1.01 -3.31 -1.10
N ILE A 40 -2.18 -3.33 -0.46
CA ILE A 40 -3.42 -3.84 -1.03
C ILE A 40 -4.48 -2.75 -0.91
N LEU A 41 -4.98 -2.29 -2.05
CA LEU A 41 -6.11 -1.37 -2.16
C LEU A 41 -7.40 -2.16 -2.32
N PHE A 42 -8.37 -1.92 -1.44
CA PHE A 42 -9.74 -2.40 -1.61
C PHE A 42 -10.59 -1.27 -2.18
N SER A 43 -11.21 -1.48 -3.35
CA SER A 43 -12.06 -0.47 -3.97
C SER A 43 -13.28 -1.08 -4.65
N GLU A 44 -14.33 -0.28 -4.81
CA GLU A 44 -15.54 -0.69 -5.56
C GLU A 44 -15.31 -0.62 -7.07
N ASP A 45 -14.54 0.36 -7.53
CA ASP A 45 -14.20 0.57 -8.92
C ASP A 45 -12.68 0.59 -9.17
N LYS A 46 -12.31 0.63 -10.45
CA LYS A 46 -10.90 0.74 -10.89
C LYS A 46 -10.40 2.19 -10.92
N ILE A 47 -11.23 3.18 -10.57
CA ILE A 47 -10.95 4.61 -10.77
C ILE A 47 -10.65 5.24 -9.39
N ALA A 48 -9.75 4.65 -8.63
CA ALA A 48 -9.34 5.16 -7.32
C ALA A 48 -8.11 6.08 -7.46
N VAL A 49 -8.28 7.24 -8.11
CA VAL A 49 -7.15 8.05 -8.65
C VAL A 49 -6.16 8.55 -7.60
N VAL A 50 -6.56 8.77 -6.34
CA VAL A 50 -5.69 9.39 -5.31
C VAL A 50 -5.12 8.36 -4.34
N GLY A 51 -5.95 7.44 -3.82
CA GLY A 51 -5.52 6.40 -2.89
C GLY A 51 -4.55 5.38 -3.50
N GLU A 52 -4.74 5.08 -4.78
CA GLU A 52 -3.86 4.22 -5.57
C GLU A 52 -2.43 4.78 -5.61
N ASN A 53 -2.27 6.07 -5.90
CA ASN A 53 -0.96 6.70 -6.03
C ASN A 53 -0.11 6.60 -4.75
N VAL A 54 -0.74 6.72 -3.58
CA VAL A 54 -0.05 6.63 -2.28
C VAL A 54 0.40 5.19 -2.01
N LEU A 55 -0.53 4.24 -2.12
CA LEU A 55 -0.24 2.83 -1.84
C LEU A 55 0.77 2.23 -2.83
N GLU A 56 0.67 2.57 -4.11
CA GLU A 56 1.64 2.16 -5.12
C GLU A 56 3.02 2.75 -4.82
N THR A 57 3.09 4.05 -4.47
CA THR A 57 4.35 4.70 -4.09
C THR A 57 4.97 4.03 -2.87
N ILE A 58 4.19 3.70 -1.84
CA ILE A 58 4.66 2.98 -0.66
C ILE A 58 5.27 1.63 -1.05
N ALA A 59 4.57 0.83 -1.84
CA ALA A 59 5.08 -0.48 -2.24
C ALA A 59 6.38 -0.37 -3.05
N ARG A 60 6.37 0.49 -4.08
CA ARG A 60 7.51 0.72 -4.98
C ARG A 60 8.75 1.19 -4.22
N GLU A 61 8.60 2.16 -3.32
CA GLU A 61 9.74 2.66 -2.53
C GLU A 61 10.31 1.63 -1.56
N ASN A 62 9.54 0.61 -1.18
CA ASN A 62 9.93 -0.37 -0.16
C ASN A 62 10.10 -1.79 -0.72
N ARG A 63 10.31 -1.92 -2.03
CA ARG A 63 10.57 -3.19 -2.74
C ARG A 63 9.44 -4.23 -2.58
N GLY A 64 8.23 -3.77 -2.29
CA GLY A 64 7.06 -4.64 -2.26
C GLY A 64 6.22 -4.50 -3.52
N VAL A 65 5.05 -5.12 -3.48
CA VAL A 65 4.08 -5.17 -4.58
C VAL A 65 2.81 -4.44 -4.17
N TYR A 66 2.25 -3.69 -5.11
CA TYR A 66 0.92 -3.09 -5.01
C TYR A 66 -0.11 -3.99 -5.69
N LYS A 67 -1.28 -4.15 -5.07
CA LYS A 67 -2.41 -4.89 -5.63
C LYS A 67 -3.71 -4.15 -5.34
N GLN A 68 -4.48 -3.88 -6.37
CA GLN A 68 -5.90 -3.54 -6.23
C GLN A 68 -6.74 -4.81 -6.19
N VAL A 69 -7.68 -4.86 -5.24
CA VAL A 69 -8.70 -5.90 -5.07
C VAL A 69 -10.05 -5.22 -5.14
N LEU A 70 -10.85 -5.61 -6.14
CA LEU A 70 -12.20 -5.08 -6.27
C LEU A 70 -13.14 -5.81 -5.33
N GLU A 71 -14.22 -5.14 -4.90
CA GLU A 71 -15.23 -5.80 -4.07
C GLU A 71 -15.82 -7.06 -4.75
N SER A 72 -15.95 -7.02 -6.08
CA SER A 72 -16.36 -8.17 -6.90
C SER A 72 -15.40 -9.36 -6.81
N ASP A 73 -14.09 -9.11 -6.65
CA ASP A 73 -13.08 -10.17 -6.50
C ASP A 73 -13.27 -10.91 -5.17
N VAL A 74 -13.67 -10.19 -4.11
CA VAL A 74 -13.88 -10.77 -2.76
C VAL A 74 -15.19 -11.54 -2.67
N ARG A 75 -16.27 -11.03 -3.27
CA ARG A 75 -17.60 -11.65 -3.21
C ARG A 75 -17.67 -13.00 -3.94
N THR A 76 -16.80 -13.23 -4.92
CA THR A 76 -16.73 -14.48 -5.70
C THR A 76 -16.04 -15.63 -4.94
N LEU A 77 -15.47 -15.35 -3.75
CA LEU A 77 -14.84 -16.36 -2.88
C LEU A 77 -15.82 -17.02 -1.87
N ARG A 78 -17.12 -16.73 -1.99
CA ARG A 78 -18.20 -17.37 -1.20
C ARG A 78 -18.90 -18.44 -2.02
#